data_AF-A0A0J5XGD3-F1
#
_entry.id   AF-A0A0J5XGD3-F1
#
_cell.length_a   1.000
_cell.length_b   1.000
_cell.length_c   1.000
_cell.angle_alpha   90.00
_cell.angle_beta   90.00
_cell.angle_gamma   90.00
#
_symmetry.space_group_name_H-M   'P 1'
#
loop_
_entity.id
_entity.type
_entity.pdbx_description
1 polymer ?
#
loop_
_entity_poly.entity_id
_entity_poly.type
_entity_poly.pdbx_seq_one_letter_code
_entity_poly.pdbx_strand_id
1 'polypeptide(L)'
;MKIVTFLVSSTAAIVVAMSSIGVAFAYDDLPKPPPPPEDWVQPPKQSENSVTRDVESQIAQRFTAATNGNPNGLLSRQQAKAAGWGLVSDHFSEIDRAGTGYVRLDDVLRFMSERTPQRIMRMKNATKQDQRQ
;
A
#
# COMPACT_ATOMS: atom_id res chain seq x y z
N MET A 1 -12.90 -22.24 54.37
CA MET A 1 -11.82 -23.18 54.74
C MET A 1 -11.27 -23.74 53.44
N LYS A 2 -10.00 -23.66 53.05
CA LYS A 2 -8.74 -23.30 53.71
C LYS A 2 -7.86 -22.61 52.66
N ILE A 3 -7.34 -21.45 53.03
CA ILE A 3 -6.24 -20.74 52.36
C ILE A 3 -4.97 -21.47 52.81
N VAL A 4 -4.06 -21.80 51.90
CA VAL A 4 -2.70 -22.22 52.26
C VAL A 4 -1.73 -21.29 51.56
N THR A 5 -1.27 -20.33 52.34
CA THR A 5 -0.09 -19.50 52.08
C THR A 5 1.05 -20.10 52.89
N PHE A 6 2.19 -20.38 52.26
CA PHE A 6 3.49 -20.33 52.94
C PHE A 6 4.50 -19.64 52.02
N LEU A 7 4.92 -18.45 52.46
CA LEU A 7 6.12 -17.72 52.08
C LEU A 7 7.37 -18.49 52.56
N VAL A 8 8.46 -18.50 51.78
CA VAL A 8 9.80 -18.11 52.27
C VAL A 8 10.62 -17.54 51.10
N SER A 9 11.22 -16.39 51.40
CA SER A 9 12.10 -15.54 50.60
C SER A 9 13.37 -16.20 50.09
N SER A 10 13.87 -15.71 48.94
CA SER A 10 15.27 -15.32 48.83
C SER A 10 15.47 -14.30 47.72
N THR A 11 16.03 -13.16 48.12
CA THR A 11 16.45 -12.04 47.29
C THR A 11 17.56 -12.43 46.32
N ALA A 12 17.38 -12.14 45.04
CA ALA A 12 18.49 -11.80 44.15
C ALA A 12 17.98 -10.76 43.14
N ALA A 13 18.26 -9.49 43.43
CA ALA A 13 18.19 -8.45 42.42
C ALA A 13 19.28 -8.75 41.38
N ILE A 14 18.87 -9.16 40.19
CA ILE A 14 19.73 -9.15 39.01
C ILE A 14 19.17 -8.09 38.08
N VAL A 15 19.77 -6.91 38.15
CA VAL A 15 19.76 -5.95 37.05
C VAL A 15 20.67 -6.54 35.98
N VAL A 16 20.09 -7.02 34.87
CA VAL A 16 20.85 -7.18 33.62
C VAL A 16 20.16 -6.37 32.56
N ALA A 17 20.98 -5.49 32.00
CA ALA A 17 20.71 -4.48 31.01
C ALA A 17 19.90 -4.98 29.80
N MET A 18 19.11 -4.04 29.27
CA MET A 18 18.59 -4.03 27.91
C MET A 18 19.61 -4.63 26.92
N SER A 19 19.31 -5.81 26.40
CA SER A 19 20.00 -6.37 25.24
C SER A 19 19.12 -6.17 24.01
N SER A 20 18.91 -4.90 23.64
CA SER A 20 18.46 -4.52 22.31
C SER A 20 19.63 -4.61 21.33
N ILE A 21 20.20 -5.80 21.11
CA ILE A 21 21.23 -6.02 20.08
C ILE A 21 21.06 -7.46 19.56
N GLY A 22 20.71 -7.62 18.28
CA GLY A 22 20.86 -8.93 17.62
C GLY A 22 19.90 -9.32 16.51
N VAL A 23 19.35 -8.41 15.69
CA VAL A 23 18.66 -8.80 14.43
C VAL A 23 19.48 -8.51 13.16
N ALA A 24 20.74 -8.07 13.29
CA ALA A 24 21.53 -7.60 12.15
C ALA A 24 22.18 -8.71 11.29
N PHE A 25 22.18 -9.98 11.70
CA PHE A 25 22.94 -11.05 11.01
C PHE A 25 22.09 -12.18 10.39
N ALA A 26 20.76 -12.16 10.51
CA ALA A 26 19.90 -13.25 10.03
C ALA A 26 19.71 -13.31 8.50
N TYR A 27 20.28 -12.36 7.74
CA TYR A 27 20.16 -12.30 6.28
C TYR A 27 21.29 -13.02 5.52
N ASP A 28 22.40 -13.34 6.18
CA ASP A 28 23.59 -13.94 5.54
C ASP A 28 23.39 -15.44 5.25
N ASP A 29 22.53 -16.11 6.03
CA ASP A 29 22.17 -17.53 5.89
C ASP A 29 20.98 -17.79 4.94
N LEU A 30 20.46 -16.77 4.25
CA LEU A 30 19.39 -17.00 3.29
C LEU A 30 19.94 -17.76 2.08
N PRO A 31 19.37 -18.93 1.72
CA PRO A 31 19.79 -19.64 0.52
C PRO A 31 19.55 -18.74 -0.69
N LYS A 32 20.57 -18.62 -1.55
CA LYS A 32 20.46 -17.91 -2.82
C LYS A 32 19.33 -18.55 -3.63
N PRO A 33 18.50 -17.75 -4.34
CA PRO A 33 17.49 -18.32 -5.22
C PRO A 33 18.17 -19.23 -6.24
N PRO A 34 17.53 -20.36 -6.63
CA PRO A 34 18.07 -21.22 -7.67
C PRO A 34 18.23 -20.42 -8.97
N PRO A 35 19.20 -20.78 -9.83
CA PRO A 35 19.30 -20.18 -11.14
C PRO A 35 17.99 -20.39 -11.92
N PRO A 36 17.59 -19.44 -12.78
CA PRO A 36 16.47 -19.66 -13.69
C PRO A 36 16.68 -20.94 -14.52
N PRO A 37 15.61 -21.64 -14.92
CA PRO A 37 15.69 -22.73 -15.89
C PRO A 37 16.44 -22.31 -17.17
N GLU A 38 17.09 -23.27 -17.83
CA GLU A 38 17.92 -23.01 -19.02
C GLU A 38 17.13 -22.40 -20.18
N ASP A 39 15.83 -22.72 -20.28
CA ASP A 39 14.89 -22.17 -21.27
C ASP A 39 14.11 -20.94 -20.77
N TRP A 40 14.51 -20.34 -19.64
CA TRP A 40 13.82 -19.17 -19.11
C TRP A 40 14.13 -17.92 -19.93
N VAL A 41 13.10 -17.40 -20.60
CA VAL A 41 13.17 -16.10 -21.28
C VAL A 41 12.70 -15.01 -20.33
N GLN A 42 13.56 -14.02 -20.06
CA GLN A 42 13.17 -12.87 -19.27
C GLN A 42 12.02 -12.12 -19.97
N PRO A 43 10.88 -11.90 -19.30
CA PRO A 43 9.81 -11.10 -19.88
C PRO A 43 10.31 -9.68 -20.15
N PRO A 44 9.81 -9.03 -21.22
CA PRO A 44 10.16 -7.65 -21.49
C PRO A 44 9.82 -6.80 -20.28
N LYS A 45 10.75 -5.94 -19.88
CA LYS A 45 10.52 -5.00 -18.79
C LYS A 45 9.29 -4.15 -19.13
N GLN A 46 8.31 -4.16 -18.24
CA GLN A 46 7.13 -3.32 -18.37
C GLN A 46 7.54 -1.85 -18.46
N SER A 47 6.98 -1.16 -19.46
CA SER A 47 7.16 0.28 -19.59
C SER A 47 6.33 1.00 -18.52
N GLU A 48 6.71 2.21 -18.14
CA GLU A 48 5.93 3.00 -17.20
C GLU A 48 4.51 3.30 -17.73
N ASN A 49 4.40 3.55 -19.04
CA ASN A 49 3.13 3.84 -19.70
C ASN A 49 2.19 2.62 -19.73
N SER A 50 2.72 1.41 -19.96
CA SER A 50 1.90 0.20 -19.93
C SER A 50 1.34 -0.04 -18.54
N VAL A 51 2.18 0.05 -17.51
CA VAL A 51 1.73 -0.10 -16.11
C VAL A 51 0.68 0.94 -15.72
N THR A 52 0.87 2.19 -16.13
CA THR A 52 -0.09 3.28 -15.83
C THR A 52 -1.47 2.97 -16.45
N ARG A 53 -1.50 2.58 -17.73
CA ARG A 53 -2.75 2.23 -18.42
C ARG A 53 -3.44 1.02 -17.80
N ASP A 54 -2.68 0.00 -17.41
CA ASP A 54 -3.23 -1.20 -16.78
C ASP A 54 -3.90 -0.87 -15.44
N VAL A 55 -3.29 0.01 -14.65
CA VAL A 55 -3.85 0.48 -13.38
C VAL A 55 -5.12 1.31 -13.63
N GLU A 56 -5.10 2.25 -14.56
CA GLU A 56 -6.27 3.07 -14.90
C GLU A 56 -7.45 2.21 -15.40
N SER A 57 -7.16 1.21 -16.22
CA SER A 57 -8.15 0.24 -16.72
C SER A 57 -8.78 -0.56 -15.57
N GLN A 58 -7.97 -1.07 -14.64
CA GLN A 58 -8.47 -1.79 -13.46
C GLN A 58 -9.33 -0.89 -12.56
N ILE A 59 -8.93 0.37 -12.36
CA ILE A 59 -9.72 1.35 -11.61
C ILE A 59 -11.07 1.58 -12.30
N ALA A 60 -11.09 1.80 -13.62
CA ALA A 60 -12.32 2.01 -14.38
C ALA A 60 -13.27 0.81 -14.31
N GLN A 61 -12.74 -0.42 -14.42
CA GLN A 61 -13.53 -1.64 -14.30
C GLN A 61 -14.16 -1.77 -12.91
N ARG A 62 -13.37 -1.58 -11.84
CA ARG A 62 -13.88 -1.66 -10.47
C ARG A 62 -14.86 -0.52 -10.16
N PHE A 63 -14.66 0.66 -10.76
CA PHE A 63 -15.55 1.80 -10.57
C PHE A 63 -16.91 1.49 -11.17
N THR A 64 -16.91 0.99 -12.41
CA THR A 64 -18.11 0.53 -13.12
C THR A 64 -18.87 -0.52 -12.30
N ALA A 65 -18.16 -1.47 -11.68
CA ALA A 65 -18.79 -2.45 -10.80
C ALA A 65 -19.43 -1.79 -9.55
N ALA A 66 -18.79 -0.78 -8.95
CA ALA A 66 -19.30 -0.06 -7.78
C ALA A 66 -20.46 0.90 -8.11
N THR A 67 -20.62 1.27 -9.38
CA THR A 67 -21.70 2.14 -9.89
C THR A 67 -22.78 1.35 -10.64
N ASN A 68 -23.05 0.12 -10.21
CA ASN A 68 -24.09 -0.76 -10.76
C ASN A 68 -23.95 -1.03 -12.28
N GLY A 69 -22.71 -1.15 -12.77
CA GLY A 69 -22.42 -1.41 -14.17
C GLY A 69 -22.37 -0.18 -15.06
N ASN A 70 -22.48 1.04 -14.52
CA ASN A 70 -22.44 2.26 -15.31
C ASN A 70 -21.03 2.90 -15.33
N PRO A 71 -20.29 2.87 -16.45
CA PRO A 71 -18.95 3.46 -16.53
C PRO A 71 -18.94 4.99 -16.39
N ASN A 72 -20.07 5.65 -16.71
CA ASN A 72 -20.27 7.09 -16.52
C ASN A 72 -21.08 7.39 -15.24
N GLY A 73 -21.20 6.40 -14.36
CA GLY A 73 -21.98 6.50 -13.14
C GLY A 73 -21.37 7.46 -12.13
N LEU A 74 -22.17 7.72 -11.09
CA LEU A 74 -21.76 8.49 -9.94
C LEU A 74 -21.55 7.55 -8.77
N LEU A 75 -20.42 7.69 -8.08
CA LEU A 75 -20.10 6.90 -6.91
C LEU A 75 -20.35 7.73 -5.65
N SER A 76 -21.29 7.31 -4.81
CA SER A 76 -21.47 7.88 -3.47
C SER A 76 -20.48 7.32 -2.47
N ARG A 77 -20.29 8.00 -1.33
CA ARG A 77 -19.44 7.50 -0.23
C ARG A 77 -19.89 6.13 0.28
N GLN A 78 -21.21 5.93 0.39
CA GLN A 78 -21.77 4.66 0.87
C GLN A 78 -21.51 3.52 -0.12
N GLN A 79 -21.68 3.77 -1.42
CA GLN A 79 -21.34 2.80 -2.46
C GLN A 79 -19.85 2.48 -2.45
N ALA A 80 -18.98 3.48 -2.32
CA ALA A 80 -17.54 3.27 -2.19
C ALA A 80 -17.22 2.36 -1.00
N LYS A 81 -17.80 2.64 0.17
CA LYS A 81 -17.62 1.80 1.37
C LYS A 81 -18.12 0.37 1.16
N ALA A 82 -19.31 0.20 0.59
CA ALA A 82 -19.91 -1.11 0.34
C ALA A 82 -19.13 -1.92 -0.70
N ALA A 83 -18.54 -1.27 -1.70
CA ALA A 83 -17.77 -1.90 -2.77
C ALA A 83 -16.28 -2.14 -2.40
N GLY A 84 -15.89 -1.91 -1.15
CA GLY A 84 -14.52 -2.14 -0.68
C GLY A 84 -13.52 -1.10 -1.18
N TRP A 85 -13.97 0.13 -1.43
CA TRP A 85 -13.12 1.27 -1.78
C TRP A 85 -12.77 2.12 -0.56
N GLY A 86 -12.22 1.49 0.49
CA GLY A 86 -11.91 2.13 1.77
C GLY A 86 -11.16 3.46 1.63
N LEU A 87 -10.08 3.47 0.84
CA LEU A 87 -9.29 4.68 0.60
C LEU A 87 -10.12 5.83 0.00
N VAL A 88 -11.02 5.54 -0.95
CA VAL A 88 -11.88 6.57 -1.57
C VAL A 88 -12.99 6.99 -0.62
N SER A 89 -13.57 6.07 0.16
CA SER A 89 -14.61 6.42 1.13
C SER A 89 -14.07 7.27 2.28
N ASP A 90 -12.85 6.99 2.73
CA ASP A 90 -12.20 7.69 3.84
C ASP A 90 -11.78 9.11 3.43
N HIS A 91 -11.34 9.27 2.18
CA HIS A 91 -10.94 10.56 1.60
C HIS A 91 -12.03 11.21 0.75
N PHE A 92 -13.29 10.79 0.87
CA PHE A 92 -14.32 11.15 -0.09
C PHE A 92 -14.53 12.66 -0.24
N SER A 93 -14.44 13.43 0.85
CA SER A 93 -14.57 14.89 0.81
C SER A 93 -13.41 15.61 0.10
N GLU A 94 -12.23 14.99 0.04
CA GLU A 94 -11.10 15.50 -0.73
C GLU A 94 -11.32 15.30 -2.24
N ILE A 95 -12.03 14.22 -2.59
CA ILE A 95 -12.32 13.79 -3.96
C ILE A 95 -13.53 14.56 -4.51
N ASP A 96 -14.62 14.63 -3.76
CA ASP A 96 -15.84 15.40 -4.06
C ASP A 96 -15.65 16.89 -3.74
N ARG A 97 -14.78 17.54 -4.52
CA ARG A 97 -14.47 18.98 -4.34
C ARG A 97 -15.67 19.89 -4.56
N ALA A 98 -16.67 19.42 -5.30
CA ALA A 98 -17.91 20.15 -5.56
C ALA A 98 -18.93 20.00 -4.42
N GLY A 99 -18.71 19.09 -3.47
CA GLY A 99 -19.60 18.86 -2.33
C GLY A 99 -20.97 18.32 -2.71
N THR A 100 -21.06 17.55 -3.80
CA THR A 100 -22.32 17.04 -4.35
C THR A 100 -22.82 15.77 -3.65
N GLY A 101 -21.96 15.11 -2.87
CA GLY A 101 -22.17 13.77 -2.32
C GLY A 101 -21.77 12.64 -3.27
N TYR A 102 -21.24 12.95 -4.45
CA TYR A 102 -20.92 12.01 -5.52
C TYR A 102 -19.58 12.33 -6.18
N VAL A 103 -18.87 11.29 -6.64
CA VAL A 103 -17.62 11.44 -7.39
C VAL A 103 -17.71 10.72 -8.74
N ARG A 104 -17.06 11.26 -9.77
CA ARG A 104 -16.93 10.64 -11.09
C ARG A 104 -15.65 9.82 -11.16
N LEU A 105 -15.53 8.98 -12.20
CA LEU A 105 -14.32 8.20 -12.45
C LEU A 105 -13.07 9.10 -12.54
N ASP A 106 -13.16 10.24 -13.22
CA ASP A 106 -12.04 11.17 -13.38
C ASP A 106 -11.53 11.72 -12.03
N ASP A 107 -12.43 11.99 -11.07
CA ASP A 107 -12.05 12.46 -9.75
C ASP A 107 -11.27 11.38 -8.98
N VAL A 108 -11.73 10.13 -9.10
CA VAL A 108 -11.08 8.97 -8.49
C VAL A 108 -9.73 8.70 -9.15
N LEU A 109 -9.64 8.74 -10.48
CA LEU A 109 -8.38 8.56 -11.22
C LEU A 109 -7.35 9.62 -10.84
N ARG A 110 -7.78 10.88 -10.77
CA ARG A 110 -6.91 11.98 -10.30
C ARG A 110 -6.38 11.69 -8.89
N PHE A 111 -7.27 11.38 -7.95
CA PHE A 111 -6.90 11.07 -6.57
C PHE A 111 -5.92 9.89 -6.46
N MET A 112 -6.12 8.83 -7.25
CA MET A 112 -5.23 7.67 -7.27
C MET A 112 -3.88 8.00 -7.93
N SER A 113 -3.89 8.75 -9.04
CA SER A 113 -2.68 9.11 -9.80
C SER A 113 -1.69 9.93 -8.99
N GLU A 114 -2.19 10.75 -8.05
CA GLU A 114 -1.37 11.55 -7.16
C GLU A 114 -0.55 10.70 -6.19
N ARG A 115 -0.99 9.46 -5.95
CA ARG A 115 -0.47 8.53 -4.94
C ARG A 115 0.26 7.32 -5.55
N THR A 116 0.29 7.19 -6.87
CA THR A 116 0.97 6.06 -7.52
C THR A 116 2.50 6.20 -7.42
N PRO A 117 3.22 5.11 -7.11
CA PRO A 117 4.68 5.13 -7.00
C PRO A 117 5.40 5.68 -8.23
N GLN A 118 4.84 5.48 -9.42
CA GLN A 118 5.38 5.98 -10.69
C GLN A 118 5.51 7.50 -10.67
N ARG A 119 4.47 8.23 -10.21
CA ARG A 119 4.50 9.70 -10.09
C ARG A 119 5.58 10.16 -9.12
N ILE A 120 5.71 9.48 -7.99
CA ILE A 120 6.73 9.78 -6.97
C ILE A 120 8.14 9.54 -7.54
N MET A 121 8.34 8.46 -8.30
CA MET A 121 9.61 8.16 -8.96
C MET A 121 9.97 9.20 -10.03
N ARG A 122 9.01 9.66 -10.84
CA ARG A 122 9.22 10.73 -11.82
C ARG A 122 9.69 12.02 -11.15
N MET A 123 9.03 12.44 -10.07
CA MET A 123 9.43 13.63 -9.31
C MET A 123 10.84 13.50 -8.75
N LYS A 124 11.15 12.35 -8.13
CA LYS A 124 12.49 12.07 -7.60
C LYS A 124 13.57 12.13 -8.69
N ASN A 125 13.28 11.59 -9.88
CA ASN A 125 14.21 11.60 -11.00
C ASN A 125 14.43 13.01 -11.55
N ALA A 126 13.37 13.82 -11.65
CA ALA A 126 13.44 15.21 -12.08
C ALA A 126 14.30 16.05 -11.12
N THR A 127 14.05 15.97 -9.81
CA THR A 127 14.85 16.69 -8.80
C THR A 127 16.33 16.32 -8.85
N LYS A 128 16.66 15.05 -9.14
CA LYS A 128 18.06 14.60 -9.28
C LYS A 128 18.74 15.13 -10.53
N GLN A 129 17.99 15.45 -11.59
CA GLN A 129 18.54 16.04 -12.81
C GLN A 129 18.87 17.52 -12.62
N ASP A 130 18.01 18.28 -11.93
CA ASP A 130 18.24 19.69 -11.61
C ASP A 130 19.49 19.90 -10.73
N GLN A 131 19.77 18.98 -9.81
CA GLN A 131 20.97 19.03 -8.95
C GLN A 131 22.29 18.67 -9.65
N ARG A 132 22.23 18.26 -10.91
CA ARG A 132 23.42 17.93 -11.72
C ARG A 132 23.78 19.03 -12.72
N GLN A 133 23.01 20.12 -12.75
CA GLN A 133 23.31 21.33 -13.51
C GLN A 133 23.81 22.42 -12.55
#